data_AF-A0A0B3ATG3-F1
#
_entry.id   AF-A0A0B3ATG3-F1
#
_cell.length_a   1.000
_cell.length_b   1.000
_cell.length_c   1.000
_cell.angle_alpha   90.00
_cell.angle_beta   90.00
_cell.angle_gamma   90.00
#
_symmetry.space_group_name_H-M   'P 1'
#
loop_
_entity.id
_entity.type
_entity.pdbx_description
1 polymer ?
#
loop_
_entity_poly.entity_id
_entity_poly.type
_entity_poly.pdbx_seq_one_letter_code
_entity_poly.pdbx_strand_id
1 'polypeptide(L)'
;MSKIVDEQVVGELINERYENNKVFTIYGLIGLFISIFFGSMSLTGKFILESDTPSIITGSIILFFVSFFFIFLGNRNKINNLFNDKGQMQLSFGMIFSIILIILFLVFTFYAISKFLDIQNSIQVGKFKDKLQADIDKLWKGTQGSQTVEYKLPSSVKKVCFVDFSVSGNGVNLNLYNPLKSSFYGSENMVFYPVGSAQGLDSVVIKHIYLDEIVKSENPYCIDVVGGDVNIHLEKDYGQATVLVTR
;
A
#
# COMPACT_ATOMS: atom_id res chain seq x y z
N MET A 1 -38.03 -66.07 -24.42
CA MET A 1 -37.58 -64.74 -24.90
C MET A 1 -37.88 -63.72 -23.80
N SER A 2 -36.91 -63.55 -22.90
CA SER A 2 -36.19 -62.28 -22.69
C SER A 2 -37.01 -61.20 -21.97
N LYS A 3 -36.88 -61.16 -20.64
CA LYS A 3 -37.01 -59.96 -19.80
C LYS A 3 -36.35 -60.24 -18.43
N ILE A 4 -35.02 -60.26 -18.44
CA ILE A 4 -34.20 -60.07 -17.25
C ILE A 4 -33.27 -58.94 -17.66
N VAL A 5 -33.68 -57.72 -17.33
CA VAL A 5 -32.89 -56.51 -17.54
C VAL A 5 -32.25 -56.21 -16.18
N ASP A 6 -30.92 -56.21 -16.18
CA ASP A 6 -30.04 -56.11 -15.03
C ASP A 6 -30.33 -54.88 -14.14
N GLU A 7 -30.80 -55.14 -12.91
CA GLU A 7 -30.81 -54.16 -11.82
C GLU A 7 -29.41 -53.60 -11.50
N GLN A 8 -28.35 -54.30 -11.91
CA GLN A 8 -26.97 -53.95 -11.61
C GLN A 8 -26.50 -52.68 -12.36
N VAL A 9 -27.06 -52.39 -13.54
CA VAL A 9 -26.69 -51.21 -14.36
C VAL A 9 -27.33 -49.92 -13.83
N VAL A 10 -28.47 -50.02 -13.14
CA VAL A 10 -29.17 -48.85 -12.59
C VAL A 10 -28.44 -48.28 -11.37
N GLY A 11 -27.73 -49.13 -10.61
CA GLY A 11 -26.94 -48.72 -9.44
C GLY A 11 -25.74 -47.82 -9.78
N GLU A 12 -25.02 -48.12 -10.87
CA GLU A 12 -23.85 -47.32 -11.27
C GLU A 12 -24.23 -45.92 -11.78
N LEU A 13 -25.34 -45.82 -12.53
CA LEU A 13 -25.81 -44.53 -13.08
C LEU A 13 -26.33 -43.55 -11.99
N ILE A 14 -26.78 -44.05 -10.84
CA ILE A 14 -27.22 -43.20 -9.72
C ILE A 14 -26.01 -42.66 -8.95
N ASN A 15 -24.94 -43.44 -8.82
CA ASN A 15 -23.74 -43.03 -8.08
C ASN A 15 -22.96 -41.94 -8.82
N GLU A 16 -22.88 -42.03 -10.15
CA GLU A 16 -22.21 -41.03 -10.99
C GLU A 16 -22.93 -39.67 -11.00
N ARG A 17 -24.26 -39.67 -10.86
CA ARG A 17 -25.07 -38.45 -10.78
C ARG A 17 -24.96 -37.75 -9.42
N TYR A 18 -24.61 -38.49 -8.37
CA TYR A 18 -24.47 -37.95 -7.01
C TYR A 18 -23.12 -37.24 -6.78
N GLU A 19 -22.02 -37.78 -7.33
CA GLU A 19 -20.69 -37.17 -7.23
C GLU A 19 -20.59 -35.83 -7.98
N ASN A 20 -21.17 -35.75 -9.18
CA ASN A 20 -21.14 -34.52 -9.99
C ASN A 20 -21.89 -33.34 -9.34
N ASN A 21 -22.94 -33.60 -8.54
CA ASN A 21 -23.67 -32.54 -7.83
C ASN A 21 -22.88 -31.96 -6.64
N LYS A 22 -22.03 -32.74 -5.98
CA LYS A 22 -21.17 -32.22 -4.89
C LYS A 22 -20.13 -31.25 -5.41
N VAL A 23 -19.53 -31.55 -6.56
CA VAL A 23 -18.51 -30.70 -7.20
C VAL A 23 -19.11 -29.34 -7.57
N PHE A 24 -20.32 -29.31 -8.16
CA PHE A 24 -20.99 -28.07 -8.55
C PHE A 24 -21.32 -27.14 -7.36
N THR A 25 -21.65 -27.73 -6.21
CA THR A 25 -22.02 -26.97 -5.00
C THR A 25 -20.81 -26.26 -4.39
N ILE A 26 -19.62 -26.88 -4.45
CA ILE A 26 -18.38 -26.32 -3.88
C ILE A 26 -17.87 -25.13 -4.70
N TYR A 27 -17.85 -25.23 -6.03
CA TYR A 27 -17.41 -24.13 -6.89
C TYR A 27 -18.34 -22.91 -6.81
N GLY A 28 -19.66 -23.13 -6.67
CA GLY A 28 -20.63 -22.05 -6.45
C GLY A 28 -20.38 -21.28 -5.15
N LEU A 29 -20.07 -22.00 -4.06
CA LEU A 29 -19.75 -21.39 -2.76
C LEU A 29 -18.43 -20.61 -2.80
N ILE A 30 -17.41 -21.12 -3.50
CA ILE A 30 -16.13 -20.42 -3.68
C ILE A 30 -16.34 -19.15 -4.52
N GLY A 31 -17.10 -19.21 -5.61
CA GLY A 31 -17.41 -18.06 -6.46
C GLY A 31 -18.19 -16.96 -5.73
N LEU A 32 -19.17 -17.34 -4.90
CA LEU A 32 -19.91 -16.42 -4.05
C LEU A 32 -18.97 -15.77 -3.00
N PHE A 33 -18.05 -16.53 -2.41
CA PHE A 33 -17.08 -16.00 -1.47
C PHE A 33 -16.13 -15.00 -2.11
N ILE A 34 -15.59 -15.32 -3.28
CA ILE A 34 -14.71 -14.43 -4.03
C ILE A 34 -15.44 -13.13 -4.37
N SER A 35 -16.68 -13.21 -4.86
CA SER A 35 -17.46 -12.02 -5.23
C SER A 35 -17.83 -11.13 -4.03
N ILE A 36 -18.17 -11.71 -2.87
CA ILE A 36 -18.38 -10.95 -1.63
C ILE A 36 -17.06 -10.30 -1.18
N PHE A 37 -15.94 -11.01 -1.24
CA PHE A 37 -14.64 -10.50 -0.81
C PHE A 37 -14.17 -9.33 -1.70
N PHE A 38 -14.26 -9.47 -3.03
CA PHE A 38 -13.92 -8.41 -3.97
C PHE A 38 -14.90 -7.22 -3.94
N GLY A 39 -16.19 -7.47 -3.76
CA GLY A 39 -17.19 -6.40 -3.58
C GLY A 39 -16.90 -5.56 -2.34
N SER A 40 -16.48 -6.21 -1.25
CA SER A 40 -16.13 -5.55 0.02
C SER A 40 -14.83 -4.72 -0.10
N MET A 41 -13.84 -5.20 -0.86
CA MET A 41 -12.60 -4.43 -1.12
C MET A 41 -12.85 -3.18 -1.96
N SER A 42 -13.76 -3.23 -2.94
CA SER A 42 -14.08 -2.07 -3.79
C SER A 42 -14.71 -0.92 -3.00
N LEU A 43 -15.62 -1.24 -2.07
CA LEU A 43 -16.25 -0.25 -1.19
C LEU A 43 -15.29 0.33 -0.15
N THR A 44 -14.33 -0.45 0.35
CA THR A 44 -13.33 0.02 1.31
C THR A 44 -12.23 0.84 0.65
N GLY A 45 -11.85 0.57 -0.61
CA GLY A 45 -10.87 1.37 -1.35
C GLY A 45 -11.19 2.86 -1.40
N LYS A 46 -12.48 3.22 -1.49
CA LYS A 46 -12.92 4.62 -1.50
C LYS A 46 -12.88 5.28 -0.12
N PHE A 47 -13.02 4.51 0.96
CA PHE A 47 -12.91 4.99 2.35
C PHE A 47 -11.45 5.12 2.82
N ILE A 48 -10.51 4.40 2.20
CA ILE A 48 -9.09 4.40 2.56
C ILE A 48 -8.40 5.71 2.13
N LEU A 49 -8.86 6.38 1.07
CA LEU A 49 -8.26 7.63 0.62
C LEU A 49 -8.63 8.85 1.47
N GLU A 50 -9.72 8.77 2.25
CA GLU A 50 -10.24 9.91 3.03
C GLU A 50 -9.92 9.81 4.53
N SER A 51 -9.58 8.61 5.04
CA SER A 51 -9.34 8.40 6.47
C SER A 51 -7.85 8.38 6.82
N ASP A 52 -7.40 9.39 7.55
CA ASP A 52 -6.01 9.53 8.02
C ASP A 52 -5.62 8.54 9.13
N THR A 53 -6.49 7.60 9.52
CA THR A 53 -6.26 6.69 10.65
C THR A 53 -6.15 5.22 10.21
N PRO A 54 -4.95 4.61 10.22
CA PRO A 54 -4.72 3.22 9.81
C PRO A 54 -5.38 2.17 10.74
N SER A 55 -5.87 2.56 11.92
CA SER A 55 -6.46 1.65 12.91
C SER A 55 -7.82 1.07 12.51
N ILE A 56 -8.59 1.78 11.68
CA ILE A 56 -9.95 1.35 11.27
C ILE A 56 -9.86 0.19 10.26
N ILE A 57 -8.84 0.18 9.41
CA ILE A 57 -8.65 -0.82 8.36
C ILE A 57 -8.30 -2.19 8.97
N THR A 58 -7.48 -2.19 10.02
CA THR A 58 -7.09 -3.44 10.71
C THR A 58 -8.28 -4.10 11.38
N GLY A 59 -9.20 -3.32 11.96
CA GLY A 59 -10.39 -3.84 12.64
C GLY A 59 -11.35 -4.58 11.71
N SER A 60 -11.63 -4.01 10.53
CA SER A 60 -12.57 -4.60 9.55
C SER A 60 -12.06 -5.93 8.98
N ILE A 61 -10.76 -6.02 8.70
CA ILE A 61 -10.14 -7.25 8.19
C ILE A 61 -10.23 -8.36 9.25
N ILE A 62 -9.89 -8.06 10.50
CA ILE A 62 -9.95 -9.02 11.61
C ILE A 62 -11.39 -9.53 11.81
N LEU A 63 -12.38 -8.64 11.80
CA LEU A 63 -13.80 -9.00 11.92
C LEU A 63 -14.27 -9.96 10.83
N PHE A 64 -13.79 -9.78 9.59
CA PHE A 64 -14.08 -10.67 8.47
C PHE A 64 -13.49 -12.07 8.69
N PHE A 65 -12.24 -12.16 9.14
CA PHE A 65 -11.58 -13.43 9.44
C PHE A 65 -12.21 -14.17 10.62
N VAL A 66 -12.55 -13.44 11.68
CA VAL A 66 -13.22 -14.02 12.85
C VAL A 66 -14.58 -14.57 12.45
N SER A 67 -15.38 -13.82 11.66
CA SER A 67 -16.68 -14.28 11.18
C SER A 67 -16.56 -15.53 10.30
N PHE A 68 -15.59 -15.56 9.39
CA PHE A 68 -15.35 -16.70 8.53
C PHE A 68 -14.92 -17.94 9.33
N PHE A 69 -14.05 -17.76 10.33
CA PHE A 69 -13.61 -18.84 11.22
C PHE A 69 -14.76 -19.42 12.04
N PHE A 70 -15.66 -18.58 12.57
CA PHE A 70 -16.84 -19.04 13.28
C PHE A 70 -17.86 -19.75 12.39
N ILE A 71 -18.04 -19.31 11.14
CA ILE A 71 -18.89 -20.03 10.17
C ILE A 71 -18.31 -21.43 9.89
N PHE A 72 -16.98 -21.54 9.77
CA PHE A 72 -16.32 -22.81 9.52
C PHE A 72 -16.37 -23.77 10.72
N LEU A 73 -16.27 -23.25 11.95
CA LEU A 73 -16.36 -24.05 13.18
C LEU A 73 -17.80 -24.40 13.59
N GLY A 74 -18.74 -23.48 13.39
CA GLY A 74 -20.13 -23.61 13.86
C GLY A 74 -20.91 -24.77 13.25
N ASN A 75 -20.48 -25.30 12.10
CA ASN A 75 -21.22 -26.35 11.40
C ASN A 75 -20.83 -27.79 11.80
N ARG A 76 -20.04 -27.98 12.88
CA ARG A 76 -19.60 -29.33 13.31
C ARG A 76 -20.58 -30.08 14.22
N ASN A 77 -21.53 -29.40 14.88
CA ASN A 77 -22.36 -30.03 15.92
C ASN A 77 -23.48 -30.96 15.41
N LYS A 78 -23.72 -31.07 14.10
CA LYS A 78 -24.83 -31.88 13.55
C LYS A 78 -24.43 -33.29 13.05
N ILE A 79 -23.16 -33.68 13.12
CA ILE A 79 -22.66 -34.93 12.48
C ILE A 79 -22.41 -36.09 13.48
N ASN A 80 -22.52 -35.86 14.79
CA ASN A 80 -22.05 -36.82 15.80
C ASN A 80 -22.98 -38.02 16.10
N ASN A 81 -24.15 -38.15 15.46
CA ASN A 81 -25.10 -39.24 15.75
C ASN A 81 -25.13 -40.38 14.72
N LEU A 82 -24.16 -40.48 13.80
CA LEU A 82 -24.24 -41.43 12.66
C LEU A 82 -23.07 -42.41 12.50
N PHE A 83 -22.08 -42.42 13.39
CA PHE A 83 -20.91 -43.31 13.26
C PHE A 83 -20.68 -44.12 14.54
N ASN A 84 -21.41 -45.22 14.66
CA ASN A 84 -21.22 -46.23 15.70
C ASN A 84 -20.92 -47.57 15.01
N ASP A 85 -19.84 -47.66 14.23
CA ASP A 85 -19.25 -48.94 13.83
C ASP A 85 -17.78 -48.81 13.42
N LYS A 86 -17.06 -49.91 13.57
CA LYS A 86 -15.63 -50.02 13.89
C LYS A 86 -14.63 -49.36 12.92
N GLY A 87 -13.74 -48.53 13.47
CA GLY A 87 -12.31 -48.83 13.43
C GLY A 87 -11.50 -48.47 12.17
N GLN A 88 -11.61 -47.24 11.65
CA GLN A 88 -10.47 -46.59 10.99
C GLN A 88 -10.44 -45.12 11.37
N MET A 89 -9.42 -44.72 12.14
CA MET A 89 -9.06 -43.31 12.29
C MET A 89 -8.52 -42.81 10.95
N GLN A 90 -9.41 -42.53 10.01
CA GLN A 90 -9.10 -41.63 8.90
C GLN A 90 -8.91 -40.25 9.52
N LEU A 91 -7.64 -39.85 9.66
CA LEU A 91 -7.28 -38.46 9.86
C LEU A 91 -8.02 -37.67 8.77
N SER A 92 -9.06 -36.93 9.18
CA SER A 92 -9.99 -36.27 8.29
C SER A 92 -9.21 -35.45 7.27
N PHE A 93 -9.37 -35.74 5.99
CA PHE A 93 -8.77 -34.96 4.90
C PHE A 93 -9.00 -33.45 5.07
N GLY A 94 -10.13 -33.08 5.68
CA GLY A 94 -10.46 -31.69 6.03
C GLY A 94 -9.50 -31.05 7.04
N MET A 95 -8.91 -31.82 7.96
CA MET A 95 -7.92 -31.29 8.91
C MET A 95 -6.62 -30.90 8.20
N ILE A 96 -6.11 -31.78 7.33
CA ILE A 96 -4.88 -31.53 6.57
C ILE A 96 -5.09 -30.35 5.61
N PHE A 97 -6.22 -30.32 4.90
CA PHE A 97 -6.56 -29.22 3.98
C PHE A 97 -6.67 -27.88 4.71
N SER A 98 -7.29 -27.85 5.91
CA SER A 98 -7.37 -26.63 6.72
C SER A 98 -5.99 -26.11 7.12
N ILE A 99 -5.04 -26.98 7.45
CA ILE A 99 -3.68 -26.57 7.83
C ILE A 99 -2.97 -25.89 6.64
N ILE A 100 -3.10 -26.47 5.44
CA ILE A 100 -2.51 -25.91 4.21
C ILE A 100 -3.10 -24.52 3.91
N LEU A 101 -4.43 -24.37 4.03
CA LEU A 101 -5.09 -23.08 3.81
C LEU A 101 -4.63 -22.01 4.81
N ILE A 102 -4.47 -22.35 6.09
CA ILE A 102 -3.98 -21.41 7.11
C ILE A 102 -2.58 -20.93 6.74
N ILE A 103 -1.68 -21.83 6.35
CA ILE A 103 -0.31 -21.45 5.95
C ILE A 103 -0.33 -20.49 4.74
N LEU A 104 -1.10 -20.83 3.69
CA LEU A 104 -1.23 -19.96 2.52
C LEU A 104 -1.76 -18.57 2.92
N PHE A 105 -2.76 -18.53 3.78
CA PHE A 105 -3.36 -17.29 4.24
C PHE A 105 -2.38 -16.41 5.02
N LEU A 106 -1.56 -17.01 5.91
CA LEU A 106 -0.53 -16.29 6.64
C LEU A 106 0.50 -15.66 5.69
N VAL A 107 0.98 -16.40 4.70
CA VAL A 107 1.94 -15.89 3.70
C VAL A 107 1.38 -14.68 2.94
N PHE A 108 0.13 -14.77 2.45
CA PHE A 108 -0.52 -13.65 1.76
C PHE A 108 -0.73 -12.44 2.68
N THR A 109 -1.08 -12.67 3.95
CA THR A 109 -1.28 -11.60 4.93
C THR A 109 0.01 -10.83 5.19
N PHE A 110 1.12 -11.52 5.45
CA PHE A 110 2.42 -10.86 5.65
C PHE A 110 2.88 -10.08 4.41
N TYR A 111 2.66 -10.65 3.21
CA TYR A 111 2.95 -9.96 1.96
C TYR A 111 2.13 -8.68 1.80
N ALA A 112 0.81 -8.76 2.04
CA ALA A 112 -0.09 -7.62 1.93
C ALA A 112 0.25 -6.50 2.92
N ILE A 113 0.56 -6.84 4.19
CA ILE A 113 0.97 -5.87 5.21
C ILE A 113 2.25 -5.15 4.78
N SER A 114 3.24 -5.88 4.28
CA SER A 114 4.51 -5.30 3.83
C SER A 114 4.29 -4.30 2.69
N LYS A 115 3.45 -4.65 1.69
CA LYS A 115 3.10 -3.75 0.60
C LYS A 115 2.27 -2.55 1.03
N PHE A 116 1.43 -2.70 2.05
CA PHE A 116 0.65 -1.59 2.59
C PHE A 116 1.55 -0.55 3.30
N LEU A 117 2.56 -0.99 4.04
CA LEU A 117 3.53 -0.10 4.69
C LEU A 117 4.32 0.73 3.67
N ASP A 118 4.68 0.13 2.53
CA ASP A 118 5.31 0.84 1.42
C ASP A 118 4.41 1.99 0.91
N ILE A 119 3.15 1.67 0.59
CA ILE A 119 2.18 2.67 0.09
C ILE A 119 2.03 3.86 1.05
N GLN A 120 2.04 3.63 2.37
CA GLN A 120 1.96 4.71 3.35
C GLN A 120 3.11 5.72 3.22
N ASN A 121 4.34 5.26 3.00
CA ASN A 121 5.50 6.14 2.85
C ASN A 121 5.38 6.99 1.58
N SER A 122 4.94 6.39 0.47
CA SER A 122 4.68 7.12 -0.78
C SER A 122 3.60 8.20 -0.61
N ILE A 123 2.52 7.89 0.11
CA ILE A 123 1.46 8.85 0.42
C ILE A 123 1.98 10.01 1.27
N GLN A 124 2.84 9.75 2.27
CA GLN A 124 3.44 10.81 3.08
C GLN A 124 4.29 11.77 2.25
N VAL A 125 5.11 11.23 1.33
CA VAL A 125 5.90 12.06 0.40
C VAL A 125 5.02 12.87 -0.55
N GLY A 126 3.93 12.27 -1.06
CA GLY A 126 2.94 12.98 -1.86
C GLY A 126 2.29 14.14 -1.09
N LYS A 127 1.85 13.89 0.14
CA LYS A 127 1.28 14.93 1.03
C LYS A 127 2.30 16.03 1.36
N PHE A 128 3.57 15.67 1.56
CA PHE A 128 4.66 16.63 1.75
C PHE A 128 4.77 17.56 0.55
N LYS A 129 4.89 17.00 -0.66
CA LYS A 129 4.94 17.76 -1.92
C LYS A 129 3.76 18.72 -2.05
N ASP A 130 2.54 18.20 -1.87
CA ASP A 130 1.33 18.98 -2.10
C ASP A 130 1.19 20.13 -1.10
N LYS A 131 1.53 19.89 0.18
CA LYS A 131 1.54 20.92 1.22
C LYS A 131 2.62 21.97 0.98
N LEU A 132 3.85 21.55 0.66
CA LEU A 132 4.95 22.45 0.34
C LEU A 132 4.59 23.35 -0.85
N GLN A 133 4.04 22.77 -1.92
CA GLN A 133 3.59 23.56 -3.07
C GLN A 133 2.46 24.52 -2.69
N ALA A 134 1.50 24.10 -1.87
CA ALA A 134 0.40 24.96 -1.43
C ALA A 134 0.90 26.15 -0.60
N ASP A 135 1.88 25.94 0.29
CA ASP A 135 2.47 27.01 1.10
C ASP A 135 3.30 27.98 0.25
N ILE A 136 4.07 27.45 -0.71
CA ILE A 136 4.79 28.26 -1.70
C ILE A 136 3.81 29.08 -2.53
N ASP A 137 2.74 28.49 -3.05
CA ASP A 137 1.73 29.19 -3.85
C ASP A 137 1.03 30.28 -3.04
N LYS A 138 0.81 30.05 -1.74
CA LYS A 138 0.21 31.02 -0.82
C LYS A 138 1.13 32.22 -0.64
N LEU A 139 2.41 32.01 -0.36
CA LEU A 139 3.40 33.09 -0.25
C LEU A 139 3.61 33.81 -1.59
N TRP A 140 3.70 33.06 -2.68
CA TRP A 140 3.87 33.57 -4.04
C TRP A 140 2.74 34.54 -4.43
N LYS A 141 1.50 34.27 -4.04
CA LYS A 141 0.35 35.16 -4.26
C LYS A 141 0.36 36.40 -3.35
N GLY A 142 1.08 36.36 -2.23
CA GLY A 142 1.23 37.50 -1.31
C GLY A 142 2.21 38.54 -1.83
N THR A 143 2.15 39.77 -1.31
CA THR A 143 3.12 40.83 -1.68
C THR A 143 4.49 40.62 -1.04
N GLN A 144 4.52 40.12 0.19
CA GLN A 144 5.69 39.76 0.98
C GLN A 144 5.28 38.73 2.04
N GLY A 145 6.23 37.97 2.58
CA GLY A 145 5.95 37.06 3.69
C GLY A 145 7.16 36.21 4.05
N SER A 146 7.22 35.80 5.32
CA SER A 146 8.23 34.88 5.83
C SER A 146 7.56 33.94 6.82
N GLN A 147 7.75 32.64 6.64
CA GLN A 147 7.23 31.61 7.53
C GLN A 147 8.15 30.40 7.58
N THR A 148 8.36 29.87 8.79
CA THR A 148 8.98 28.56 8.98
C THR A 148 7.87 27.53 9.13
N VAL A 149 7.86 26.52 8.26
CA VAL A 149 6.86 25.45 8.27
C VAL A 149 7.56 24.12 8.52
N GLU A 150 6.98 23.35 9.42
CA GLU A 150 7.40 21.98 9.72
C GLU A 150 6.58 21.00 8.88
N TYR A 151 7.26 20.09 8.19
CA TYR A 151 6.62 19.04 7.41
C TYR A 151 7.07 17.65 7.86
N LYS A 152 6.16 16.69 7.74
CA LYS A 152 6.40 15.28 8.06
C LYS A 152 6.82 14.50 6.82
N LEU A 153 7.87 13.71 6.94
CA LEU A 153 8.42 12.82 5.93
C LEU A 153 8.65 11.42 6.54
N PRO A 154 8.65 10.36 5.70
CA PRO A 154 9.01 9.03 6.18
C PRO A 154 10.48 9.01 6.62
N SER A 155 10.77 8.22 7.65
CA SER A 155 12.12 8.07 8.21
C SER A 155 13.18 7.52 7.22
N SER A 156 12.76 6.99 6.08
CA SER A 156 13.64 6.58 4.98
C SER A 156 14.34 7.77 4.30
N VAL A 157 13.72 8.96 4.32
CA VAL A 157 14.24 10.19 3.72
C VAL A 157 15.12 10.91 4.74
N LYS A 158 16.39 11.11 4.39
CA LYS A 158 17.38 11.77 5.26
C LYS A 158 17.57 13.25 4.93
N LYS A 159 17.42 13.63 3.67
CA LYS A 159 17.54 15.02 3.20
C LYS A 159 16.56 15.31 2.08
N VAL A 160 16.14 16.58 1.99
CA VAL A 160 15.43 17.15 0.84
C VAL A 160 16.39 18.11 0.16
N CYS A 161 16.69 17.88 -1.12
CA CYS A 161 17.70 18.64 -1.85
C CYS A 161 17.05 19.41 -3.01
N PHE A 162 17.31 20.71 -3.08
CA PHE A 162 17.01 21.54 -4.24
C PHE A 162 18.25 21.60 -5.13
N VAL A 163 18.08 21.32 -6.41
CA VAL A 163 19.21 21.13 -7.35
C VAL A 163 18.86 21.73 -8.70
N ASP A 164 19.84 22.41 -9.30
CA ASP A 164 19.80 22.77 -10.71
C ASP A 164 20.87 21.96 -11.44
N PHE A 165 20.42 21.04 -12.30
CA PHE A 165 21.30 20.19 -13.10
C PHE A 165 21.92 20.91 -14.31
N SER A 166 21.46 22.12 -14.60
CA SER A 166 22.00 22.98 -15.68
C SER A 166 23.32 23.65 -15.27
N VAL A 167 23.55 23.79 -13.96
CA VAL A 167 24.75 24.38 -13.37
C VAL A 167 25.60 23.27 -12.74
N SER A 168 26.93 23.39 -12.76
CA SER A 168 27.78 22.40 -12.09
C SER A 168 27.59 22.42 -10.58
N GLY A 169 27.64 21.25 -9.94
CA GLY A 169 27.59 21.15 -8.49
C GLY A 169 28.72 21.94 -7.80
N ASN A 170 28.43 22.48 -6.61
CA ASN A 170 29.37 23.20 -5.76
C ASN A 170 28.96 23.09 -4.26
N GLY A 171 29.80 23.58 -3.36
CA GLY A 171 29.50 23.62 -1.92
C GLY A 171 29.81 22.32 -1.17
N VAL A 172 29.25 22.18 0.04
CA VAL A 172 29.57 21.11 1.00
C VAL A 172 28.98 19.76 0.56
N ASN A 173 27.82 19.80 -0.09
CA ASN A 173 27.07 18.63 -0.56
C ASN A 173 27.44 18.21 -2.00
N LEU A 174 28.59 18.65 -2.54
CA LEU A 174 29.05 18.30 -3.89
C LEU A 174 29.07 16.78 -4.16
N ASN A 175 29.39 15.99 -3.15
CA ASN A 175 29.39 14.52 -3.21
C ASN A 175 28.00 13.92 -3.47
N LEU A 176 26.92 14.65 -3.20
CA LEU A 176 25.54 14.23 -3.46
C LEU A 176 25.08 14.53 -4.89
N TYR A 177 25.72 15.47 -5.59
CA TYR A 177 25.29 15.92 -6.92
C TYR A 177 25.18 14.77 -7.93
N ASN A 178 26.21 13.93 -8.05
CA ASN A 178 26.24 12.82 -9.00
C ASN A 178 25.19 11.72 -8.68
N PRO A 179 25.04 11.25 -7.43
CA PRO A 179 23.95 10.36 -7.06
C PRO A 179 22.55 10.92 -7.40
N LEU A 180 22.29 12.19 -7.11
CA LEU A 180 20.97 12.81 -7.36
C LEU A 180 20.66 12.92 -8.86
N LYS A 181 21.68 13.08 -9.71
CA LYS A 181 21.52 13.14 -11.17
C LYS A 181 20.93 11.85 -11.76
N SER A 182 21.08 10.72 -11.08
CA SER A 182 20.47 9.45 -11.53
C SER A 182 18.94 9.44 -11.46
N SER A 183 18.34 10.36 -10.70
CA SER A 183 16.88 10.49 -10.53
C SER A 183 16.27 11.61 -11.38
N PHE A 184 17.05 12.31 -12.19
CA PHE A 184 16.57 13.45 -12.97
C PHE A 184 15.96 13.01 -14.31
N TYR A 185 14.73 13.45 -14.58
CA TYR A 185 14.01 13.15 -15.82
C TYR A 185 13.87 14.37 -16.76
N GLY A 186 14.29 15.55 -16.31
CA GLY A 186 14.48 16.72 -17.18
C GLY A 186 13.95 18.04 -16.62
N SER A 187 13.11 18.01 -15.58
CA SER A 187 12.46 19.23 -15.08
C SER A 187 12.38 19.35 -13.57
N GLU A 188 12.81 18.31 -12.85
CA GLU A 188 12.73 18.22 -11.41
C GLU A 188 13.81 19.05 -10.76
N ASN A 189 13.41 19.88 -9.79
CA ASN A 189 14.29 20.78 -9.05
C ASN A 189 14.36 20.45 -7.56
N MET A 190 13.60 19.45 -7.10
CA MET A 190 13.64 18.91 -5.74
C MET A 190 13.82 17.40 -5.80
N VAL A 191 14.78 16.85 -5.06
CA VAL A 191 15.10 15.42 -5.02
C VAL A 191 15.24 14.96 -3.56
N PHE A 192 14.68 13.80 -3.24
CA PHE A 192 14.82 13.17 -1.92
C PHE A 192 16.08 12.32 -1.85
N TYR A 193 16.81 12.42 -0.73
CA TYR A 193 18.01 11.63 -0.49
C TYR A 193 17.86 10.72 0.73
N PRO A 194 18.27 9.44 0.66
CA PRO A 194 18.87 8.76 -0.49
C PRO A 194 17.88 8.49 -1.62
N VAL A 195 18.38 8.34 -2.84
CA VAL A 195 17.54 7.96 -4.01
C VAL A 195 16.84 6.63 -3.74
N GLY A 196 15.54 6.54 -4.05
CA GLY A 196 14.68 5.38 -3.80
C GLY A 196 13.94 5.46 -2.45
N SER A 197 14.32 6.39 -1.57
CA SER A 197 13.66 6.56 -0.26
C SER A 197 12.21 7.02 -0.35
N ALA A 198 11.83 7.64 -1.47
CA ALA A 198 10.49 8.13 -1.75
C ALA A 198 9.62 7.16 -2.58
N GLN A 199 10.08 5.91 -2.74
CA GLN A 199 9.31 4.82 -3.37
C GLN A 199 8.73 5.18 -4.75
N GLY A 200 9.56 5.77 -5.62
CA GLY A 200 9.17 6.17 -6.98
C GLY A 200 8.75 7.63 -7.12
N LEU A 201 8.72 8.40 -6.03
CA LEU A 201 8.56 9.86 -6.03
C LEU A 201 9.88 10.56 -5.69
N ASP A 202 11.01 10.03 -6.15
CA ASP A 202 12.35 10.48 -5.75
C ASP A 202 12.68 11.91 -6.19
N SER A 203 12.04 12.38 -7.26
CA SER A 203 12.24 13.70 -7.84
C SER A 203 10.91 14.38 -8.13
N VAL A 204 10.82 15.66 -7.82
CA VAL A 204 9.59 16.45 -7.91
C VAL A 204 9.89 17.83 -8.49
N VAL A 205 8.96 18.33 -9.29
CA VAL A 205 8.96 19.72 -9.75
C VAL A 205 8.18 20.58 -8.75
N ILE A 206 8.86 21.56 -8.15
CA ILE A 206 8.27 22.60 -7.32
C ILE A 206 8.23 23.90 -8.13
N LYS A 207 7.05 24.52 -8.21
CA LYS A 207 6.84 25.76 -8.97
C LYS A 207 7.05 26.98 -8.08
N HIS A 208 7.29 28.13 -8.73
CA HIS A 208 7.34 29.46 -8.11
C HIS A 208 8.47 29.68 -7.08
N ILE A 209 9.50 28.85 -7.10
CA ILE A 209 10.72 29.04 -6.30
C ILE A 209 11.83 29.72 -7.11
N TYR A 210 12.68 30.49 -6.43
CA TYR A 210 13.85 31.10 -7.07
C TYR A 210 15.07 30.17 -7.02
N LEU A 211 15.10 29.17 -7.91
CA LEU A 211 16.13 28.13 -7.88
C LEU A 211 17.55 28.69 -7.97
N ASP A 212 17.79 29.63 -8.89
CA ASP A 212 19.11 30.25 -9.12
C ASP A 212 19.72 30.85 -7.85
N GLU A 213 18.91 31.47 -6.99
CA GLU A 213 19.41 32.07 -5.74
C GLU A 213 19.61 31.01 -4.65
N ILE A 214 18.75 29.99 -4.59
CA ILE A 214 18.88 28.86 -3.64
C ILE A 214 20.20 28.12 -3.89
N VAL A 215 20.52 27.81 -5.15
CA VAL A 215 21.69 26.99 -5.52
C VAL A 215 22.98 27.80 -5.72
N LYS A 216 22.93 29.12 -5.51
CA LYS A 216 24.06 30.03 -5.75
C LYS A 216 25.26 29.75 -4.86
N SER A 217 25.01 29.42 -3.59
CA SER A 217 26.05 29.14 -2.61
C SER A 217 26.44 27.66 -2.57
N GLU A 218 25.46 26.78 -2.82
CA GLU A 218 25.61 25.34 -2.74
C GLU A 218 24.63 24.64 -3.68
N ASN A 219 25.14 23.74 -4.53
CA ASN A 219 24.38 22.94 -5.48
C ASN A 219 24.86 21.49 -5.42
N PRO A 220 24.09 20.55 -4.83
CA PRO A 220 22.70 20.66 -4.39
C PRO A 220 22.54 21.33 -3.02
N TYR A 221 21.53 22.18 -2.85
CA TYR A 221 21.15 22.77 -1.57
C TYR A 221 20.26 21.79 -0.77
N CYS A 222 20.79 21.21 0.31
CA CYS A 222 20.09 20.14 1.05
C CYS A 222 19.70 20.55 2.49
N ILE A 223 18.47 20.21 2.87
CA ILE A 223 17.92 20.38 4.22
C ILE A 223 17.81 19.00 4.87
N ASP A 224 18.31 18.87 6.10
CA ASP A 224 18.31 17.60 6.84
C ASP A 224 16.93 17.31 7.44
N VAL A 225 16.54 16.03 7.39
CA VAL A 225 15.32 15.52 8.04
C VAL A 225 15.72 14.93 9.39
N VAL A 226 15.15 15.45 10.47
CA VAL A 226 15.48 15.04 11.85
C VAL A 226 14.22 14.42 12.47
N GLY A 227 14.29 13.14 12.82
CA GLY A 227 13.15 12.44 13.45
C GLY A 227 11.94 12.21 12.53
N GLY A 228 12.10 12.40 11.22
CA GLY A 228 10.98 12.37 10.26
C GLY A 228 10.35 13.74 10.03
N ASP A 229 10.85 14.78 10.67
CA ASP A 229 10.38 16.16 10.47
C ASP A 229 11.44 16.98 9.73
N VAL A 230 10.99 17.88 8.85
CA VAL A 230 11.83 18.83 8.12
C VAL A 230 11.27 20.23 8.33
N ASN A 231 12.14 21.13 8.80
CA ASN A 231 11.80 22.54 8.95
C ASN A 231 12.32 23.29 7.73
N ILE A 232 11.41 23.98 7.04
CA ILE A 232 11.73 24.74 5.83
C ILE A 232 11.30 26.19 6.08
N HIS A 233 12.25 27.11 5.92
CA HIS A 233 11.96 28.54 5.96
C HIS A 233 11.65 29.03 4.54
N LEU A 234 10.46 29.60 4.38
CA LEU A 234 9.97 30.15 3.12
C LEU A 234 9.88 31.66 3.24
N GLU A 235 10.54 32.38 2.34
CA GLU A 235 10.62 33.84 2.36
C GLU A 235 10.31 34.42 0.98
N LYS A 236 9.64 35.57 0.98
CA LYS A 236 9.38 36.37 -0.21
C LYS A 236 9.49 37.85 0.15
N ASP A 237 10.46 38.53 -0.46
CA ASP A 237 10.62 39.98 -0.31
C ASP A 237 9.65 40.77 -1.18
N TYR A 238 9.45 42.03 -0.80
CA TYR A 238 8.68 42.97 -1.59
C TYR A 238 9.27 43.17 -2.99
N GLY A 239 8.46 42.99 -4.01
CA GLY A 239 8.85 43.16 -5.41
C GLY A 239 9.48 41.93 -6.07
N GLN A 240 9.70 40.83 -5.33
CA GLN A 240 10.14 39.57 -5.90
C GLN A 240 8.96 38.77 -6.48
N ALA A 241 9.18 38.07 -7.59
CA ALA A 241 8.18 37.26 -8.28
C ALA A 241 8.17 35.78 -7.84
N THR A 242 9.11 35.37 -7.01
CA THR A 242 9.39 33.97 -6.65
C THR A 242 9.67 33.86 -5.15
N VAL A 243 9.55 32.66 -4.60
CA VAL A 243 9.78 32.35 -3.17
C VAL A 243 11.19 31.78 -2.99
N LEU A 244 11.91 32.24 -1.97
CA LEU A 244 13.20 31.72 -1.55
C LEU A 244 13.00 30.63 -0.49
N VAL A 245 13.76 29.54 -0.62
CA VAL A 245 13.75 28.42 0.34
C VAL A 245 15.08 28.43 1.10
N THR A 246 15.01 28.50 2.42
CA THR A 246 16.17 28.49 3.33
C THR A 246 15.96 27.49 4.47
N ARG A 247 17.02 27.26 5.26
CA ARG A 247 17.05 26.31 6.39
C ARG A 247 16.70 27.01 7.69
#